data_AF-A0A345CZZ9-F1
#
_entry.id   AF-A0A345CZZ9-F1
#
_cell.length_a   1.000
_cell.length_b   1.000
_cell.length_c   1.000
_cell.angle_alpha   90.00
_cell.angle_beta   90.00
_cell.angle_gamma   90.00
#
_symmetry.space_group_name_H-M   'P 1'
#
loop_
_entity.id
_entity.type
_entity.pdbx_description
1 polymer ?
#
loop_
_entity_poly.entity_id
_entity_poly.type
_entity_poly.pdbx_seq_one_letter_code
_entity_poly.pdbx_strand_id
1 'polypeptide(L)'
;MPKIWRAIQGSTLKDTLYSWAAEEKCTGGQSGNWSVVWLTDVNYRIDAPLSFSGSFKDALNGVFRLYTTAAVPLYAGISTSQCLLKVDAKEMR
;
A
#
# COMPACT_ATOMS: atom_id res chain seq x y z
N MET A 1 0.26 21.14 5.77
CA MET A 1 1.25 20.51 4.85
C MET A 1 0.82 19.09 4.58
N PRO A 2 0.93 18.57 3.34
CA PRO A 2 0.57 17.18 3.04
C PRO A 2 1.47 16.19 3.82
N LYS A 3 0.90 15.05 4.24
CA LYS A 3 1.65 13.97 4.88
C LYS A 3 2.65 13.37 3.88
N ILE A 4 3.83 13.03 4.37
CA ILE A 4 4.89 12.38 3.58
C ILE A 4 4.97 10.90 3.98
N TRP A 5 4.74 10.03 3.02
CA TRP A 5 4.77 8.57 3.14
C TRP A 5 6.12 8.05 2.66
N ARG A 6 6.83 7.31 3.50
CA ARG A 6 8.19 6.86 3.22
C ARG A 6 8.26 5.34 3.15
N ALA A 7 8.89 4.82 2.10
CA ALA A 7 9.29 3.42 2.03
C ALA A 7 10.79 3.32 2.27
N ILE A 8 11.18 2.44 3.19
CA ILE A 8 12.56 2.34 3.67
C ILE A 8 13.34 1.42 2.74
N GLN A 9 14.52 1.84 2.29
CA GLN A 9 15.39 0.98 1.51
C GLN A 9 15.75 -0.29 2.30
N GLY A 10 15.66 -1.45 1.66
CA GLY A 10 15.93 -2.72 2.31
C GLY A 10 14.76 -3.29 3.13
N SER A 11 13.59 -2.64 3.14
CA SER A 11 12.33 -3.30 3.54
C SER A 11 11.66 -3.95 2.32
N THR A 12 10.45 -4.49 2.51
CA THR A 12 9.61 -4.92 1.40
C THR A 12 8.41 -3.99 1.17
N LEU A 13 7.76 -4.14 0.02
CA LEU A 13 6.50 -3.48 -0.29
C LEU A 13 5.43 -3.86 0.75
N LYS A 14 5.32 -5.15 1.08
CA LYS A 14 4.41 -5.65 2.12
C LYS A 14 4.63 -4.91 3.45
N ASP A 15 5.86 -4.87 3.97
CA ASP A 15 6.18 -4.20 5.24
C ASP A 15 5.83 -2.70 5.21
N THR A 16 6.14 -2.04 4.08
CA THR A 16 5.82 -0.63 3.86
C THR A 16 4.32 -0.37 3.99
N LEU A 17 3.50 -1.20 3.33
CA LEU A 17 2.05 -1.03 3.35
C LEU A 17 1.45 -1.33 4.73
N TYR A 18 1.96 -2.33 5.46
CA TYR A 18 1.54 -2.59 6.83
C TYR A 18 1.85 -1.40 7.75
N SER A 19 3.04 -0.80 7.63
CA SER A 19 3.40 0.40 8.41
C SER A 19 2.48 1.57 8.09
N TRP A 20 2.31 1.90 6.81
CA TRP A 20 1.46 3.03 6.39
C TRP A 20 0.00 2.85 6.80
N ALA A 21 -0.52 1.63 6.68
CA ALA A 21 -1.89 1.34 7.09
C ALA A 21 -2.07 1.47 8.62
N ALA A 22 -1.11 0.99 9.40
CA ALA A 22 -1.10 1.13 10.85
C ALA A 22 -0.92 2.59 11.32
N GLU A 23 -0.34 3.47 10.51
CA GLU A 23 -0.17 4.89 10.82
C GLU A 23 -1.38 5.75 10.44
N GLU A 24 -2.26 5.26 9.58
CA GLU A 24 -3.34 6.06 8.98
C GLU A 24 -4.70 5.74 9.58
N LYS A 25 -5.39 6.77 10.06
CA LYS A 25 -6.77 6.67 10.49
C LYS A 25 -7.69 6.53 9.27
N CYS A 26 -8.57 5.55 9.32
CA CYS A 26 -9.59 5.40 8.30
C CYS A 26 -10.87 6.14 8.72
N THR A 27 -11.44 6.91 7.79
CA THR A 27 -12.62 7.75 8.03
C THR A 27 -13.93 7.13 7.56
N GLY A 28 -13.88 6.00 6.85
CA GLY A 28 -15.04 5.41 6.17
C GLY A 28 -15.76 4.27 6.90
N GLY A 29 -15.25 3.79 8.05
CA GLY A 29 -15.79 2.62 8.75
C GLY A 29 -15.78 2.73 10.28
N GLN A 30 -15.93 1.59 10.98
CA GLN A 30 -15.79 1.51 12.45
C GLN A 30 -14.42 2.09 12.85
N SER A 31 -14.43 3.00 13.82
CA SER A 31 -13.27 3.75 14.31
C SER A 31 -11.99 2.90 14.37
N GLY A 32 -11.00 3.21 13.54
CA GLY A 32 -9.77 2.41 13.44
C GLY A 32 -8.74 2.94 12.44
N ASN A 33 -7.62 2.22 12.35
CA ASN A 33 -6.61 2.46 11.32
C ASN A 33 -6.93 1.62 10.08
N TRP A 34 -6.25 1.90 8.96
CA TRP A 34 -6.31 1.03 7.80
C TRP A 34 -5.72 -0.36 8.09
N SER A 35 -6.25 -1.38 7.43
CA SER A 35 -5.74 -2.76 7.49
C SER A 35 -5.30 -3.25 6.11
N VAL A 36 -4.33 -4.16 6.08
CA VAL A 36 -3.84 -4.78 4.84
C VAL A 36 -4.10 -6.28 4.85
N VAL A 37 -4.75 -6.77 3.79
CA VAL A 37 -4.88 -8.19 3.49
C VAL A 37 -4.02 -8.51 2.27
N TRP A 38 -3.01 -9.34 2.49
CA TRP A 38 -2.00 -9.72 1.51
C TRP A 38 -2.22 -11.17 1.08
N LEU A 39 -2.57 -11.40 -0.19
CA LEU A 39 -3.08 -12.69 -0.68
C LEU A 39 -2.17 -13.42 -1.66
N THR A 40 -0.94 -12.95 -1.80
CA THR A 40 0.06 -13.53 -2.72
C THR A 40 1.39 -13.72 -2.01
N ASP A 41 2.18 -14.69 -2.46
CA ASP A 41 3.55 -14.89 -1.96
C ASP A 41 4.56 -13.95 -2.63
N VAL A 42 4.16 -13.26 -3.70
CA VAL A 42 4.98 -12.23 -4.34
C VAL A 42 5.15 -11.06 -3.39
N ASN A 43 6.39 -10.67 -3.10
CA ASN A 43 6.70 -9.54 -2.23
C ASN A 43 8.00 -8.87 -2.71
N TYR A 44 7.88 -7.66 -3.26
CA TYR A 44 9.03 -6.94 -3.82
C TYR A 44 9.81 -6.19 -2.76
N ARG A 45 11.12 -6.07 -2.99
CA ARG A 45 12.02 -5.26 -2.18
C ARG A 45 11.86 -3.77 -2.53
N ILE A 46 12.15 -2.92 -1.56
CA ILE A 46 12.33 -1.50 -1.77
C ILE A 46 13.83 -1.27 -2.02
N ASP A 47 14.20 -1.18 -3.30
CA ASP A 47 15.60 -1.12 -3.73
C ASP A 47 16.24 0.25 -3.51
N ALA A 48 15.42 1.31 -3.44
CA ALA A 48 15.81 2.68 -3.18
C ALA A 48 14.79 3.35 -2.25
N PRO A 49 15.20 4.33 -1.42
CA PRO A 49 14.26 5.05 -0.56
C PRO A 49 13.22 5.79 -1.39
N LEU A 50 11.93 5.59 -1.06
CA LEU A 50 10.82 6.23 -1.78
C LEU A 50 10.11 7.22 -0.86
N SER A 51 9.58 8.30 -1.44
CA SER A 51 8.78 9.30 -0.72
C SER A 51 7.62 9.77 -1.59
N PHE A 52 6.42 9.75 -1.00
CA PHE A 52 5.19 10.19 -1.65
C PHE A 52 4.49 11.24 -0.78
N SER A 53 3.94 12.26 -1.40
CA SER A 53 3.21 13.35 -0.73
C SER A 53 1.73 13.23 -1.04
N GLY A 54 0.87 13.36 -0.02
CA GLY A 54 -0.58 13.45 -0.23
C GLY A 54 -1.38 12.54 0.69
N SER A 55 -2.56 12.13 0.23
CA SER A 55 -3.42 11.19 0.94
C SER A 55 -2.83 9.77 0.93
N PHE A 56 -3.39 8.89 1.77
CA PHE A 56 -3.06 7.45 1.73
C PHE A 56 -3.28 6.86 0.33
N LYS A 57 -4.36 7.25 -0.36
CA LYS A 57 -4.64 6.80 -1.73
C LYS A 57 -3.59 7.29 -2.73
N ASP A 58 -3.12 8.52 -2.60
CA ASP A 58 -2.08 9.06 -3.48
C ASP A 58 -0.75 8.31 -3.31
N ALA A 59 -0.38 8.00 -2.06
CA ALA A 59 0.80 7.21 -1.76
C ALA A 59 0.71 5.78 -2.32
N LEU A 60 -0.45 5.13 -2.17
CA LEU A 60 -0.70 3.80 -2.74
C LEU A 60 -0.58 3.82 -4.27
N ASN A 61 -1.23 4.78 -4.94
CA ASN A 61 -1.13 4.92 -6.39
C ASN A 61 0.34 5.13 -6.83
N GLY A 62 1.08 5.97 -6.10
CA GLY A 62 2.48 6.24 -6.37
C GLY A 62 3.36 4.99 -6.26
N VAL A 63 3.23 4.23 -5.17
CA VAL A 63 4.08 3.05 -4.95
C VAL A 63 3.73 1.91 -5.91
N PHE A 64 2.45 1.61 -6.12
CA PHE A 64 2.05 0.52 -7.03
C PHE A 64 2.40 0.82 -8.49
N ARG A 65 2.39 2.10 -8.92
CA ARG A 65 2.83 2.49 -10.26
C ARG A 65 4.26 2.03 -10.57
N LEU A 66 5.16 2.02 -9.57
CA LEU A 66 6.55 1.57 -9.75
C LEU A 66 6.67 0.07 -10.02
N TYR A 67 5.68 -0.73 -9.57
CA TYR A 67 5.68 -2.19 -9.72
C TYR A 67 4.79 -2.69 -10.87
N THR A 68 4.25 -1.79 -11.69
CA THR A 68 3.40 -2.14 -12.84
C THR A 68 4.12 -2.96 -13.90
N THR A 69 5.44 -2.79 -14.03
CA THR A 69 6.29 -3.54 -14.98
C THR A 69 7.13 -4.61 -14.29
N ALA A 70 6.83 -4.94 -13.04
CA ALA A 70 7.51 -6.02 -12.34
C ALA A 70 7.17 -7.37 -12.98
N ALA A 71 8.01 -8.40 -12.75
CA ALA A 71 7.86 -9.72 -13.36
C ALA A 71 6.47 -10.34 -13.11
N VAL A 72 5.91 -10.10 -11.92
CA VAL A 72 4.52 -10.42 -11.58
C VAL A 72 3.80 -9.12 -11.17
N PRO A 73 2.79 -8.65 -11.91
CA PRO A 73 2.07 -7.44 -11.53
C PRO A 73 1.32 -7.66 -10.21
N LEU A 74 1.30 -6.61 -9.38
CA LEU A 74 0.50 -6.60 -8.15
C LEU A 74 -0.68 -5.64 -8.32
N TYR A 75 -1.87 -6.11 -7.95
CA TYR A 75 -3.11 -5.37 -7.98
C TYR A 75 -3.50 -4.99 -6.54
N ALA A 76 -3.98 -3.76 -6.39
CA ALA A 76 -4.45 -3.23 -5.12
C ALA A 76 -5.93 -2.83 -5.22
N GLY A 77 -6.75 -3.36 -4.31
CA GLY A 77 -8.14 -2.97 -4.13
C GLY A 77 -8.31 -2.23 -2.81
N ILE A 78 -8.97 -1.06 -2.82
CA ILE A 78 -9.24 -0.28 -1.61
C ILE A 78 -10.74 -0.28 -1.30
N SER A 79 -11.09 -0.63 -0.08
CA SER A 79 -12.45 -0.56 0.45
C SER A 79 -12.48 0.44 1.60
N THR A 80 -12.96 1.65 1.31
CA THR A 80 -13.03 2.74 2.31
C THR A 80 -14.05 2.45 3.40
N SER A 81 -15.17 1.79 3.07
CA SER A 81 -16.20 1.40 4.04
C SER A 81 -15.71 0.34 5.04
N GLN A 82 -14.76 -0.51 4.62
CA GLN A 82 -14.16 -1.55 5.46
C GLN A 82 -12.76 -1.18 5.98
N CYS A 83 -12.25 -0.01 5.62
CA CYS A 83 -10.88 0.42 5.97
C CYS A 83 -9.81 -0.59 5.55
N LEU A 84 -10.00 -1.21 4.38
CA LEU A 84 -9.23 -2.36 3.95
C LEU A 84 -8.49 -2.09 2.64
N LEU A 85 -7.20 -2.41 2.63
CA LEU A 85 -6.37 -2.54 1.43
C LEU A 85 -6.14 -4.04 1.16
N LYS A 86 -6.61 -4.51 0.02
CA LYS A 86 -6.37 -5.88 -0.45
C LYS A 86 -5.30 -5.86 -1.53
N VAL A 87 -4.30 -6.72 -1.43
CA VAL A 87 -3.22 -6.86 -2.42
C VAL A 87 -3.13 -8.30 -2.90
N ASP A 88 -3.08 -8.49 -4.21
CA ASP A 88 -3.03 -9.81 -4.86
C ASP A 88 -2.23 -9.71 -6.17
N ALA A 89 -1.65 -10.83 -6.60
CA ALA A 89 -1.03 -10.98 -7.92
C ALA A 89 -2.06 -11.38 -9.00
N LYS A 90 -3.26 -11.78 -8.58
CA LYS A 90 -4.40 -12.00 -9.47
C LYS A 90 -5.19 -10.71 -9.63
N GLU A 91 -5.66 -10.47 -10.84
CA GLU A 91 -6.53 -9.34 -11.12
C GLU A 91 -7.78 -9.41 -10.23
N MET A 92 -8.12 -8.29 -9.60
CA MET A 92 -9.28 -8.19 -8.71
C MET A 92 -10.54 -8.20 -9.59
N ARG A 93 -11.18 -9.36 -9.73
CA ARG A 93 -12.43 -9.54 -10.47
C ARG A 93 -13.66 -9.26 -9.62
#